data_AF-A0A2G1X8K5-F1
#
_entry.id   AF-A0A2G1X8K5-F1
#
_cell.length_a   1.000
_cell.length_b   1.000
_cell.length_c   1.000
_cell.angle_alpha   90.00
_cell.angle_beta   90.00
_cell.angle_gamma   90.00
#
_symmetry.space_group_name_H-M   'P 1'
#
loop_
_entity.id
_entity.type
_entity.pdbx_description
1 polymer ?
#
loop_
_entity_poly.entity_id
_entity_poly.type
_entity_poly.pdbx_seq_one_letter_code
_entity_poly.pdbx_strand_id
1 'polypeptide(L)'
;MNRHPKITTVGFEPDSISKEYIRATVASDRIKPPTGPESPLLEVEWRFRRETEYYRIHYADPNTGFNCGWHRDEDHPDLGSVHFQYEHRNTGESDRTRAEFTKSVPTEILWTALQRLFETKIPAYTSNR
;
A
#
# COMPACT_ATOMS: atom_id res chain seq x y z
N MET A 1 13.23 -2.65 22.97
CA MET A 1 12.37 -2.86 21.79
C MET A 1 12.85 -1.92 20.70
N ASN A 2 13.76 -2.35 19.82
CA ASN A 2 14.36 -1.47 18.81
C ASN A 2 13.40 -1.34 17.64
N ARG A 3 12.72 -0.18 17.52
CA ARG A 3 11.92 0.16 16.34
C ARG A 3 12.85 0.77 15.31
N HIS A 4 13.32 -0.04 14.36
CA HIS A 4 14.00 0.46 13.18
C HIS A 4 12.96 0.94 12.16
N PRO A 5 13.18 2.08 11.47
CA PRO A 5 12.27 2.53 10.43
C PRO A 5 12.21 1.48 9.31
N LYS A 6 11.01 1.08 8.88
CA LYS A 6 10.86 0.15 7.74
C LYS A 6 11.19 0.80 6.40
N ILE A 7 11.12 2.13 6.35
CA ILE A 7 11.42 2.93 5.16
C ILE A 7 12.88 3.36 5.18
N THR A 8 13.59 3.16 4.06
CA THR A 8 14.99 3.55 3.89
C THR A 8 15.16 4.83 3.09
N THR A 9 14.35 5.01 2.05
CA THR A 9 14.38 6.19 1.18
C THR A 9 12.96 6.63 0.86
N VAL A 10 12.75 7.94 0.73
CA VAL A 10 11.51 8.56 0.23
C VAL A 10 11.88 9.57 -0.84
N GLY A 11 11.20 9.52 -1.98
CA GLY A 11 11.39 10.45 -3.09
C GLY A 11 10.07 10.90 -3.68
N PHE A 12 10.08 12.09 -4.27
CA PHE A 12 9.03 12.57 -5.15
C PHE A 12 9.41 12.24 -6.59
N GLU A 13 8.52 11.57 -7.32
CA GLU A 13 8.77 11.16 -8.70
C GLU A 13 7.69 11.74 -9.63
N PRO A 14 8.01 12.80 -10.40
CA PRO A 14 7.10 13.33 -11.41
C PRO A 14 7.18 12.51 -12.71
N ASP A 15 6.06 11.99 -13.19
CA ASP A 15 5.92 11.38 -14.52
C ASP A 15 5.25 12.39 -15.48
N SER A 16 5.73 12.46 -16.73
CA SER A 16 5.28 13.39 -17.76
C SER A 16 3.87 13.13 -18.30
N ILE A 17 3.26 11.97 -18.00
CA ILE A 17 1.92 11.57 -18.44
C ILE A 17 0.96 11.40 -17.25
N SER A 18 1.43 10.99 -16.07
CA SER A 18 0.56 10.84 -14.88
C SER A 18 1.24 11.16 -13.54
N LYS A 19 0.80 12.26 -12.92
CA LYS A 19 0.66 12.52 -11.47
C LYS A 19 1.79 12.06 -10.53
N GLU A 20 2.55 13.05 -10.08
CA GLU A 20 3.05 13.28 -8.72
C GLU A 20 2.72 12.20 -7.66
N TYR A 21 3.57 11.17 -7.57
CA TYR A 21 3.53 10.20 -6.47
C TYR A 21 4.72 10.38 -5.52
N ILE A 22 4.51 9.97 -4.27
CA ILE A 22 5.59 9.72 -3.33
C ILE A 22 5.92 8.23 -3.40
N ARG A 23 7.17 7.91 -3.71
CA ARG A 23 7.68 6.53 -3.64
C ARG A 23 8.61 6.39 -2.44
N ALA A 24 8.43 5.30 -1.70
CA ALA A 24 9.27 4.94 -0.58
C ALA A 24 9.82 3.51 -0.76
N THR A 25 11.11 3.36 -0.52
CA THR A 25 11.80 2.07 -0.49
C THR A 25 11.65 1.47 0.90
N VAL A 26 11.21 0.21 0.97
CA VAL A 26 11.06 -0.54 2.22
C VAL A 26 12.25 -1.47 2.40
N ALA A 27 12.82 -1.49 3.60
CA ALA A 27 13.84 -2.45 4.00
C ALA A 27 13.19 -3.83 4.20
N SER A 28 13.45 -4.75 3.27
CA SER A 28 12.91 -6.12 3.27
C SER A 28 13.29 -6.92 4.51
N ASP A 29 14.48 -6.69 5.06
CA ASP A 29 15.00 -7.30 6.29
C ASP A 29 14.25 -6.84 7.57
N ARG A 30 13.51 -5.72 7.48
CA ARG A 30 12.71 -5.15 8.58
C ARG A 30 11.22 -5.53 8.50
N ILE A 31 10.83 -6.28 7.47
CA ILE A 31 9.51 -6.91 7.36
C ILE A 31 9.51 -8.21 8.17
N LYS A 32 8.33 -8.63 8.63
CA LYS A 32 8.18 -9.86 9.41
C LYS A 32 7.18 -10.80 8.74
N PRO A 33 7.62 -11.98 8.25
CA PRO A 33 9.02 -12.39 8.10
C PRO A 33 9.78 -11.50 7.09
N PRO A 34 11.13 -11.45 7.13
CA PRO A 34 11.92 -10.80 6.08
C PRO A 34 11.58 -11.38 4.70
N THR A 35 11.45 -10.53 3.69
CA THR A 35 10.85 -10.96 2.42
C THR A 35 11.85 -11.36 1.34
N GLY A 36 13.10 -10.89 1.41
CA GLY A 36 14.17 -11.30 0.48
C GLY A 36 15.22 -10.20 0.24
N PRO A 37 16.10 -10.34 -0.76
CA PRO A 37 17.19 -9.39 -1.01
C PRO A 37 16.75 -8.10 -1.72
N GLU A 38 15.63 -8.10 -2.43
CA GLU A 38 15.13 -6.93 -3.16
C GLU A 38 14.29 -6.04 -2.25
N SER A 39 14.27 -4.73 -2.52
CA SER A 39 13.52 -3.78 -1.69
C SER A 39 12.08 -3.65 -2.19
N PRO A 40 11.06 -3.89 -1.35
CA PRO A 40 9.68 -3.58 -1.67
C PRO A 40 9.46 -2.07 -1.85
N LEU A 41 8.45 -1.72 -2.62
CA LEU A 41 8.08 -0.34 -2.90
C LEU A 41 6.73 -0.03 -2.27
N LEU A 42 6.65 1.17 -1.69
CA LEU A 42 5.42 1.80 -1.27
C LEU A 42 5.20 3.04 -2.14
N GLU A 43 4.10 3.07 -2.88
CA GLU A 43 3.68 4.19 -3.71
C GLU A 43 2.44 4.82 -3.11
N VAL A 44 2.47 6.14 -3.03
CA VAL A 44 1.44 6.93 -2.37
C VAL A 44 1.05 8.08 -3.27
N GLU A 45 -0.25 8.17 -3.55
CA GLU A 45 -0.80 9.20 -4.41
C GLU A 45 -2.11 9.73 -3.83
N TRP A 46 -2.25 11.05 -3.85
CA TRP A 46 -3.47 11.76 -3.49
C TRP A 46 -3.87 12.72 -4.60
N ARG A 47 -5.17 12.78 -4.88
CA ARG A 47 -5.73 13.54 -6.00
C ARG A 47 -7.06 14.14 -5.57
N PHE A 48 -7.35 15.32 -6.12
CA PHE A 48 -8.65 15.95 -5.96
C PHE A 48 -9.26 16.17 -7.35
N ARG A 49 -10.52 15.76 -7.54
CA ARG A 49 -11.34 16.18 -8.68
C ARG A 49 -12.53 16.93 -8.10
N ARG A 50 -12.52 18.26 -8.27
CA ARG A 50 -13.44 19.16 -7.54
C ARG A 50 -13.26 18.94 -6.03
N GLU A 51 -14.35 18.66 -5.31
CA GLU A 51 -14.35 18.40 -3.88
C GLU A 51 -14.20 16.90 -3.54
N THR A 52 -14.10 16.03 -4.55
CA THR A 52 -13.94 14.59 -4.34
C THR A 52 -12.45 14.23 -4.26
N GLU A 53 -12.07 13.63 -3.13
CA GLU A 53 -10.74 13.06 -2.90
C GLU A 53 -10.65 11.64 -3.49
N TYR A 54 -9.53 11.35 -4.15
CA TYR A 54 -9.11 10.02 -4.60
C TYR A 54 -7.69 9.76 -4.11
N TYR A 55 -7.40 8.52 -3.75
CA TYR A 55 -6.05 8.15 -3.36
C TYR A 55 -5.72 6.70 -3.68
N ARG A 56 -4.43 6.42 -3.77
CA ARG A 56 -3.87 5.07 -3.90
C ARG A 56 -2.68 4.95 -2.98
N ILE A 57 -2.72 3.95 -2.11
CA ILE A 57 -1.62 3.55 -1.22
C ILE A 57 -1.28 2.12 -1.57
N HIS A 58 -0.19 1.91 -2.28
CA HIS A 58 0.14 0.63 -2.91
C HIS A 58 1.51 0.12 -2.44
N TYR A 59 1.54 -1.12 -1.99
CA TYR A 59 2.74 -1.86 -1.62
C TYR A 59 2.99 -2.97 -2.63
N ALA A 60 4.22 -3.08 -3.11
CA ALA A 60 4.66 -4.11 -4.04
C ALA A 60 5.95 -4.76 -3.53
N ASP A 61 5.92 -6.07 -3.31
CA ASP A 61 7.08 -6.84 -2.88
C ASP A 61 7.54 -7.79 -3.99
N PRO A 62 8.67 -7.48 -4.65
CA PRO A 62 9.16 -8.32 -5.75
C PRO A 62 9.63 -9.69 -5.26
N ASN A 63 10.06 -9.82 -4.01
CA ASN A 63 10.58 -11.09 -3.48
C ASN A 63 9.47 -12.13 -3.30
N THR A 64 8.28 -11.69 -2.88
CA THR A 64 7.14 -12.59 -2.61
C THR A 64 6.10 -12.58 -3.74
N GLY A 65 6.21 -11.63 -4.67
CA GLY A 65 5.18 -11.36 -5.68
C GLY A 65 3.88 -10.78 -5.09
N PHE A 66 3.88 -10.42 -3.80
CA PHE A 66 2.71 -9.88 -3.11
C PHE A 66 2.57 -8.38 -3.38
N ASN A 67 1.42 -7.99 -3.92
CA ASN A 67 1.03 -6.61 -4.12
C ASN A 67 -0.27 -6.37 -3.36
N CYS A 68 -0.38 -5.24 -2.67
CA CYS A 68 -1.64 -4.88 -2.04
C CYS A 68 -1.75 -3.38 -1.82
N GLY A 69 -2.95 -2.91 -1.53
CA GLY A 69 -3.14 -1.49 -1.28
C GLY A 69 -4.57 -1.11 -0.94
N TRP A 70 -4.72 0.15 -0.54
CA TRP A 70 -6.01 0.80 -0.37
C TRP A 70 -6.20 1.83 -1.45
N HIS A 71 -7.36 1.77 -2.09
CA HIS A 71 -7.77 2.76 -3.08
C HIS A 71 -9.04 3.45 -2.63
N ARG A 72 -9.12 4.75 -2.92
CA ARG A 72 -10.37 5.50 -2.93
C ARG A 72 -10.65 5.90 -4.37
N ASP A 73 -11.53 5.17 -5.02
CA ASP A 73 -11.92 5.33 -6.42
C ASP A 73 -13.40 4.94 -6.64
N GLU A 74 -13.82 4.98 -7.90
CA GLU A 74 -15.19 4.67 -8.33
C GLU A 74 -15.26 3.36 -9.13
N ASP A 75 -14.16 2.60 -9.18
CA ASP A 75 -14.02 1.43 -10.06
C ASP A 75 -14.78 0.21 -9.52
N HIS A 76 -15.07 0.19 -8.22
CA HIS A 76 -15.70 -0.92 -7.50
C HIS A 76 -16.86 -0.43 -6.60
N PRO A 77 -17.98 0.04 -7.20
CA PRO A 77 -19.07 0.67 -6.45
C PRO A 77 -19.75 -0.26 -5.44
N ASP A 78 -19.70 -1.57 -5.66
CA ASP A 78 -20.22 -2.60 -4.76
C ASP A 78 -19.44 -2.70 -3.44
N LEU A 79 -18.17 -2.29 -3.42
CA LEU A 79 -17.33 -2.27 -2.23
C LEU A 79 -17.39 -0.92 -1.48
N GLY A 80 -18.12 0.06 -2.03
CA GLY A 80 -18.12 1.44 -1.54
C GLY A 80 -16.91 2.23 -2.03
N SER A 81 -16.76 3.46 -1.53
CA SER A 81 -15.75 4.40 -2.05
C SER A 81 -14.31 4.03 -1.73
N VAL A 82 -14.08 3.10 -0.80
CA VAL A 82 -12.74 2.67 -0.40
C VAL A 82 -12.70 1.15 -0.35
N HIS A 83 -11.68 0.56 -0.95
CA HIS A 83 -11.47 -0.87 -0.91
C HIS A 83 -10.00 -1.21 -0.69
N PHE A 84 -9.76 -2.40 -0.14
CA PHE A 84 -8.44 -3.02 -0.08
C PHE A 84 -8.36 -4.09 -1.16
N GLN A 85 -7.32 -4.02 -1.98
CA GLN A 85 -7.02 -5.01 -3.01
C GLN A 85 -5.70 -5.70 -2.70
N TYR A 86 -5.61 -6.99 -3.00
CA TYR A 86 -4.32 -7.70 -3.04
C TYR A 86 -4.21 -8.64 -4.24
N GLU A 87 -2.98 -8.99 -4.57
CA GLU A 87 -2.61 -9.93 -5.61
C GLU A 87 -1.30 -10.65 -5.21
N HIS A 88 -1.24 -11.97 -5.41
CA HIS A 88 -0.03 -12.76 -5.43
C HIS A 88 0.31 -13.14 -6.87
N ARG A 89 1.22 -12.40 -7.51
CA ARG A 89 1.59 -12.62 -8.92
C ARG A 89 2.09 -14.04 -9.19
N ASN A 90 2.74 -14.65 -8.21
CA ASN A 90 3.31 -15.99 -8.34
C ASN A 90 2.24 -17.10 -8.36
N THR A 91 1.07 -16.87 -7.75
CA THR A 91 -0.02 -17.86 -7.68
C THR A 91 -1.25 -17.46 -8.50
N GLY A 92 -1.34 -16.20 -8.94
CA GLY A 92 -2.52 -15.62 -9.58
C GLY A 92 -3.68 -15.34 -8.61
N GLU A 93 -3.49 -15.58 -7.31
CA GLU A 93 -4.50 -15.29 -6.30
C GLU A 93 -4.70 -13.79 -6.15
N SER A 94 -5.93 -13.31 -6.22
CA SER A 94 -6.27 -11.90 -5.99
C SER A 94 -7.67 -11.77 -5.42
N ASP A 95 -7.90 -10.72 -4.64
CA ASP A 95 -9.22 -10.39 -4.11
C ASP A 95 -9.34 -8.89 -3.82
N ARG A 96 -10.58 -8.43 -3.66
CA ARG A 96 -10.94 -7.07 -3.28
C ARG A 96 -11.98 -7.11 -2.18
N THR A 97 -11.73 -6.33 -1.14
CA THR A 97 -12.63 -6.26 0.02
C THR A 97 -12.94 -4.81 0.35
N ARG A 98 -14.16 -4.56 0.79
CA ARG A 98 -14.57 -3.26 1.33
C ARG A 98 -13.62 -2.84 2.45
N ALA A 99 -13.24 -1.57 2.46
CA ALA A 99 -12.40 -1.00 3.50
C ALA A 99 -12.92 0.39 3.88
N GLU A 100 -12.61 0.82 5.10
CA GLU A 100 -13.00 2.14 5.58
C GLU A 100 -11.89 2.75 6.43
N PHE A 101 -11.75 4.07 6.33
CA PHE A 101 -10.95 4.89 7.23
C PHE A 101 -11.89 5.86 7.94
N THR A 102 -11.88 5.84 9.27
CA THR A 102 -12.67 6.78 10.09
C THR A 102 -12.11 8.21 10.03
N LYS A 103 -10.86 8.35 9.60
CA LYS A 103 -10.14 9.62 9.47
C LYS A 103 -10.33 10.19 8.07
N SER A 104 -10.41 11.52 7.96
CA SER A 104 -10.55 12.24 6.69
C SER A 104 -9.30 13.00 6.28
N VAL A 105 -8.34 13.21 7.20
CA VAL A 105 -7.09 13.90 6.89
C VAL A 105 -6.13 12.93 6.17
N PRO A 106 -5.56 13.28 5.00
CA PRO A 106 -4.70 12.39 4.22
C PRO A 106 -3.55 11.74 5.01
N THR A 107 -2.89 12.51 5.88
CA THR A 107 -1.78 12.01 6.70
C THR A 107 -2.23 11.01 7.77
N GLU A 108 -3.42 11.18 8.35
CA GLU A 108 -3.99 10.21 9.30
C GLU A 108 -4.46 8.93 8.60
N ILE A 109 -5.01 9.05 7.39
CA ILE A 109 -5.35 7.90 6.53
C ILE A 109 -4.08 7.12 6.20
N LEU A 110 -3.04 7.80 5.71
CA LEU A 110 -1.76 7.19 5.39
C LEU A 110 -1.16 6.47 6.59
N TRP A 111 -1.11 7.15 7.74
CA TRP A 111 -0.62 6.56 8.98
C TRP A 111 -1.36 5.27 9.34
N THR A 112 -2.70 5.31 9.31
CA THR A 112 -3.55 4.15 9.59
C THR A 112 -3.33 3.02 8.58
N ALA A 113 -3.20 3.34 7.30
CA ALA A 113 -2.92 2.36 6.24
C ALA A 113 -1.57 1.68 6.46
N LEU A 114 -0.52 2.43 6.79
CA LEU A 114 0.81 1.88 7.05
C LEU A 114 0.85 0.98 8.28
N GLN A 115 0.15 1.35 9.36
CA GLN A 115 0.01 0.45 10.51
C GLN A 115 -0.68 -0.85 10.11
N ARG A 116 -1.85 -0.77 9.46
CA ARG A 116 -2.60 -1.96 8.98
C ARG A 116 -1.78 -2.81 8.01
N LEU A 117 -1.02 -2.18 7.11
CA LEU A 117 -0.17 -2.86 6.13
C LEU A 117 0.85 -3.75 6.82
N PHE A 118 1.62 -3.14 7.72
CA PHE A 118 2.79 -3.75 8.31
C PHE A 118 2.51 -4.63 9.52
N GLU A 119 1.39 -4.41 10.21
CA GLU A 119 1.01 -5.14 11.43
C GLU A 119 -0.07 -6.20 11.17
N THR A 120 -0.86 -6.07 10.11
CA THR A 120 -1.98 -6.99 9.83
C THR A 120 -1.93 -7.59 8.44
N LYS A 121 -1.85 -6.78 7.38
CA LYS A 121 -2.02 -7.26 6.01
C LYS A 121 -0.85 -8.12 5.56
N ILE A 122 0.39 -7.61 5.61
CA ILE A 122 1.56 -8.40 5.22
C ILE A 122 1.60 -9.72 6.01
N PRO A 123 1.54 -9.74 7.36
CA PRO A 123 1.48 -11.00 8.09
C PRO A 123 0.34 -11.94 7.66
N ALA A 124 -0.87 -11.44 7.45
CA ALA A 124 -2.01 -12.30 7.09
C ALA A 124 -1.85 -13.00 5.73
N TYR A 125 -1.21 -12.32 4.76
CA TYR A 125 -1.10 -12.82 3.39
C TYR A 125 0.27 -13.44 3.07
N THR A 126 1.28 -13.29 3.93
CA THR A 126 2.63 -13.85 3.70
C THR A 126 3.10 -14.88 4.73
N SER A 127 2.39 -15.10 5.85
CA SER A 127 2.89 -15.95 6.95
C SER A 127 2.86 -17.46 6.72
N ASN A 128 2.56 -17.98 5.52
CA ASN A 128 2.38 -19.43 5.31
C ASN A 128 2.74 -19.93 3.89
N ARG A 129 3.69 -19.28 3.20
CA ARG A 129 4.21 -19.74 1.91
C ARG A 129 5.72 -19.72 1.88
#